data_AF-A0A349N4R7-F1
#
_entry.id   AF-A0A349N4R7-F1
#
_cell.length_a   1.000
_cell.length_b   1.000
_cell.length_c   1.000
_cell.angle_alpha   90.00
_cell.angle_beta   90.00
_cell.angle_gamma   90.00
#
_symmetry.space_group_name_H-M   'P 1'
#
loop_
_entity.id
_entity.type
_entity.pdbx_description
1 polymer ?
#
loop_
_entity_poly.entity_id
_entity_poly.type
_entity_poly.pdbx_seq_one_letter_code
_entity_poly.pdbx_strand_id
1 'polypeptide(L)'
;MLVKEHDSRPTFITPQHIRLDDRFILFFDGQIVCDGPLNLWTIETINPEVIMGAQLLCITQESERDLIAVYLNNSPLESLPGAELRSLRSMLLSESRELFMGAGVAKQLEEWLRGHKYCGSCGGSTIPHTSERALVCLPCERHY
;
A
#
# COMPACT_ATOMS: atom_id res chain seq x y z
N MET A 1 -8.25 20.32 -24.57
CA MET A 1 -8.04 20.56 -23.14
C MET A 1 -9.30 20.10 -22.42
N LEU A 2 -9.34 18.83 -22.05
CA LEU A 2 -10.38 18.28 -21.18
C LEU A 2 -9.66 17.98 -19.87
N VAL A 3 -9.91 18.80 -18.86
CA VAL A 3 -9.56 18.47 -17.48
C VAL A 3 -10.43 17.26 -17.16
N LYS A 4 -9.87 16.06 -17.21
CA LYS A 4 -10.52 14.86 -16.67
C LYS A 4 -10.77 15.17 -15.20
N GLU A 5 -12.02 15.21 -14.76
CA GLU A 5 -12.36 15.02 -13.35
C GLU A 5 -11.82 13.64 -12.98
N HIS A 6 -10.59 13.62 -12.44
CA HIS A 6 -10.13 12.47 -11.69
C HIS A 6 -11.13 12.32 -10.54
N ASP A 7 -11.91 11.24 -10.57
CA ASP A 7 -12.54 10.67 -9.39
C ASP A 7 -11.43 10.54 -8.33
N SER A 8 -11.29 11.58 -7.50
CA SER A 8 -10.07 11.88 -6.76
C SER A 8 -10.03 11.01 -5.52
N ARG A 9 -9.75 9.73 -5.78
CA ARG A 9 -9.53 8.72 -4.76
C ARG A 9 -8.46 9.23 -3.79
N PRO A 10 -8.69 9.15 -2.47
CA PRO A 10 -7.72 9.63 -1.48
C PRO A 10 -6.42 8.81 -1.58
N THR A 11 -5.31 9.41 -1.17
CA THR A 11 -4.02 8.67 -1.14
C THR A 11 -4.07 7.54 -0.11
N PHE A 12 -4.59 7.83 1.08
CA PHE A 12 -4.84 6.83 2.11
C PHE A 12 -6.23 6.24 1.92
N ILE A 13 -6.27 4.93 1.73
CA ILE A 13 -7.47 4.20 1.39
C ILE A 13 -8.00 3.51 2.64
N THR A 14 -9.31 3.53 2.80
CA THR A 14 -10.02 2.65 3.73
C THR A 14 -10.78 1.61 2.91
N PRO A 15 -11.21 0.48 3.50
CA PRO A 15 -11.93 -0.56 2.77
C PRO A 15 -13.13 -0.06 1.94
N GLN A 16 -13.74 1.06 2.33
CA GLN A 16 -14.88 1.66 1.62
C GLN A 16 -14.51 2.30 0.26
N HIS A 17 -13.23 2.61 0.00
CA HIS A 17 -12.80 3.18 -1.29
C HIS A 17 -12.27 2.12 -2.26
N ILE A 18 -12.27 0.84 -1.84
CA ILE A 18 -11.85 -0.28 -2.68
C ILE A 18 -12.88 -0.50 -3.78
N ARG A 19 -12.39 -0.60 -5.02
CA ARG A 19 -13.17 -0.96 -6.21
C ARG A 19 -12.91 -2.41 -6.61
N LEU A 20 -13.84 -3.00 -7.36
CA LEU A 20 -13.76 -4.39 -7.81
C LEU A 20 -12.57 -4.66 -8.74
N ASP A 21 -12.15 -3.67 -9.52
CA ASP A 21 -11.05 -3.73 -10.48
C ASP A 21 -9.69 -3.31 -9.88
N ASP A 22 -9.66 -3.01 -8.58
CA ASP A 22 -8.41 -2.68 -7.90
C ASP A 22 -7.48 -3.90 -7.88
N ARG A 23 -6.21 -3.61 -8.09
CA ARG A 23 -5.11 -4.55 -7.96
C ARG A 23 -4.38 -4.26 -6.67
N PHE A 24 -4.08 -5.28 -5.89
CA PHE A 24 -3.42 -5.14 -4.60
C PHE A 24 -2.02 -5.74 -4.66
N ILE A 25 -1.08 -5.05 -4.04
CA ILE A 25 0.22 -5.59 -3.68
C ILE A 25 0.34 -5.57 -2.16
N LEU A 26 0.60 -6.74 -1.58
CA LEU A 26 0.63 -6.92 -0.13
C LEU A 26 2.06 -6.89 0.35
N PHE A 27 2.28 -6.19 1.45
CA PHE A 27 3.57 -6.08 2.12
C PHE A 27 3.45 -6.55 3.57
N PHE A 28 4.40 -7.37 3.99
CA PHE A 28 4.57 -7.77 5.39
C PHE A 28 6.06 -7.81 5.73
N ASP A 29 6.43 -7.12 6.82
CA ASP A 29 7.82 -6.94 7.26
C ASP A 29 8.78 -6.57 6.12
N GLY A 30 8.32 -5.70 5.23
CA GLY A 30 9.10 -5.26 4.11
C GLY A 30 9.29 -6.21 2.96
N GLN A 31 8.63 -7.36 2.98
CA GLN A 31 8.58 -8.33 1.90
C GLN A 31 7.21 -8.31 1.24
N ILE A 32 7.17 -8.71 -0.02
CA ILE A 32 5.96 -8.78 -0.83
C ILE A 32 5.34 -10.15 -0.60
N VAL A 33 4.04 -10.16 -0.31
CA VAL A 33 3.27 -11.38 -0.10
C VAL A 33 2.81 -11.89 -1.46
N CYS A 34 3.24 -13.09 -1.81
CA CYS A 34 2.95 -13.75 -3.08
C CYS A 34 2.18 -15.06 -2.84
N ASP A 35 1.34 -15.48 -3.78
CA ASP A 35 0.77 -16.83 -3.85
C ASP A 35 1.37 -17.55 -5.08
N GLY A 36 2.33 -18.45 -4.83
CA GLY A 36 3.10 -19.07 -5.90
C GLY A 36 3.71 -18.02 -6.85
N PRO A 37 3.44 -18.03 -8.16
CA PRO A 37 3.96 -17.02 -9.08
C PRO A 37 3.25 -15.66 -8.97
N LEU A 38 2.09 -15.57 -8.32
CA LEU A 38 1.28 -14.36 -8.25
C LEU A 38 1.79 -13.43 -7.15
N ASN A 39 2.00 -12.18 -7.48
CA ASN A 39 2.38 -11.08 -6.56
C ASN A 39 1.31 -9.96 -6.54
N LEU A 40 0.33 -10.08 -7.42
CA LEU A 40 -0.79 -9.18 -7.59
C LEU A 40 -2.05 -9.92 -7.20
N TRP A 41 -2.76 -9.31 -6.27
CA TRP A 41 -4.01 -9.82 -5.76
C TRP A 41 -5.16 -8.98 -6.34
N THR A 42 -6.34 -9.57 -6.43
CA THR A 42 -7.59 -8.89 -6.76
C THR A 42 -8.56 -9.12 -5.63
N ILE A 43 -9.71 -8.43 -5.66
CA ILE A 43 -10.76 -8.64 -4.66
C ILE A 43 -11.27 -10.10 -4.63
N GLU A 44 -11.11 -10.83 -5.74
CA GLU A 44 -11.52 -12.23 -5.89
C GLU A 44 -10.49 -13.20 -5.30
N THR A 45 -9.20 -12.83 -5.28
CA THR A 45 -8.12 -13.72 -4.83
C THR A 45 -7.60 -13.40 -3.44
N ILE A 46 -7.80 -12.17 -2.95
CA ILE A 46 -7.37 -11.76 -1.62
C ILE A 46 -8.37 -12.25 -0.56
N ASN A 47 -7.87 -12.76 0.56
CA ASN A 47 -8.72 -12.93 1.75
C ASN A 47 -9.03 -11.53 2.32
N PRO A 48 -10.30 -11.08 2.35
CA PRO A 48 -10.64 -9.73 2.82
C PRO A 48 -10.20 -9.44 4.26
N GLU A 49 -10.06 -10.47 5.10
CA GLU A 49 -9.61 -10.34 6.49
C GLU A 49 -8.22 -9.73 6.60
N VAL A 50 -7.32 -9.96 5.62
CA VAL A 50 -5.97 -9.39 5.65
C VAL A 50 -5.95 -7.89 5.37
N ILE A 51 -7.00 -7.38 4.70
CA ILE A 51 -7.17 -5.95 4.44
C ILE A 51 -7.69 -5.26 5.69
N MET A 52 -8.44 -5.97 6.54
CA MET A 52 -9.03 -5.41 7.74
C MET A 52 -7.95 -5.02 8.74
N GLY A 53 -7.88 -3.72 9.03
CA GLY A 53 -6.88 -3.15 9.93
C GLY A 53 -5.48 -3.00 9.31
N ALA A 54 -5.31 -3.33 8.03
CA ALA A 54 -4.10 -2.97 7.29
C ALA A 54 -4.10 -1.48 6.93
N GLN A 55 -2.92 -0.95 6.64
CA GLN A 55 -2.80 0.39 6.07
C GLN A 55 -2.77 0.29 4.54
N LEU A 56 -3.71 0.97 3.87
CA LEU A 56 -3.82 0.93 2.42
C LEU A 56 -3.45 2.27 1.80
N LEU A 57 -2.59 2.25 0.79
CA LEU A 57 -2.22 3.43 0.00
C LEU A 57 -2.49 3.21 -1.48
N CYS A 58 -3.11 4.20 -2.11
CA CYS A 58 -3.24 4.24 -3.56
C CYS A 58 -1.92 4.70 -4.20
N ILE A 59 -1.40 3.87 -5.11
CA ILE A 59 -0.23 4.15 -5.93
C ILE A 59 -0.72 4.41 -7.35
N THR A 60 -0.85 5.69 -7.67
CA THR A 60 -1.16 6.12 -9.04
C THR A 60 -0.06 5.69 -9.98
N GLN A 61 -0.43 5.07 -11.09
CA GLN A 61 0.49 4.62 -12.13
C GLN A 61 0.31 5.44 -13.40
N GLU A 62 1.21 5.27 -14.37
CA GLU A 62 1.08 5.91 -15.68
C GLU A 62 -0.07 5.29 -16.50
N SER A 63 -0.36 4.01 -16.31
CA SER A 63 -1.60 3.42 -16.83
C SER A 63 -2.83 3.94 -16.09
N GLU A 64 -4.00 3.85 -16.71
CA GLU A 64 -5.29 4.19 -16.09
C GLU A 64 -5.71 3.17 -14.99
N ARG A 65 -4.78 2.36 -14.46
CA ARG A 65 -5.04 1.35 -13.42
C ARG A 65 -4.12 1.55 -12.23
N ASP A 66 -4.66 2.16 -11.18
CA ASP A 66 -3.96 2.30 -9.91
C ASP A 66 -3.60 0.94 -9.30
N LEU A 67 -2.57 0.97 -8.45
CA LEU A 67 -2.14 -0.16 -7.63
C LEU A 67 -2.39 0.19 -6.16
N ILE A 68 -3.06 -0.67 -5.41
CA ILE A 68 -3.29 -0.48 -3.98
C ILE A 68 -2.21 -1.24 -3.21
N ALA A 69 -1.36 -0.51 -2.50
CA ALA A 69 -0.40 -1.09 -1.56
C ALA A 69 -1.09 -1.39 -0.23
N VAL A 70 -0.98 -2.62 0.26
CA VAL A 70 -1.58 -3.08 1.51
C VAL A 70 -0.46 -3.46 2.48
N TYR A 71 -0.28 -2.69 3.56
CA TYR A 71 0.73 -2.96 4.59
C TYR A 71 0.09 -3.71 5.76
N LEU A 72 0.46 -4.99 5.89
CA LEU A 72 -0.10 -5.90 6.88
C LEU A 72 0.58 -5.69 8.24
N ASN A 73 -0.23 -5.66 9.31
CA ASN A 73 0.26 -5.54 10.68
C ASN A 73 0.61 -6.90 11.32
N ASN A 74 0.04 -7.99 10.81
CA ASN A 74 0.22 -9.34 11.31
C ASN A 74 0.68 -10.26 10.17
N SER A 75 1.25 -11.41 10.54
CA SER A 75 1.72 -12.40 9.58
C SER A 75 0.57 -12.87 8.66
N PRO A 76 0.73 -12.82 7.33
CA PRO A 76 -0.30 -13.27 6.39
C PRO A 76 -0.46 -14.78 6.35
N LEU A 77 0.49 -15.56 6.90
CA LEU A 77 0.57 -17.00 6.67
C LEU A 77 -0.63 -17.80 7.25
N GLU A 78 -1.30 -17.25 8.27
CA GLU A 78 -2.50 -17.86 8.84
C GLU A 78 -3.74 -17.59 7.96
N SER A 79 -3.84 -16.38 7.40
CA SER A 79 -5.00 -15.92 6.62
C SER A 79 -4.88 -16.20 5.12
N LEU A 80 -3.67 -16.43 4.63
CA LEU A 80 -3.33 -16.76 3.24
C LEU A 80 -2.42 -18.00 3.22
N PRO A 81 -3.00 -19.21 3.37
CA PRO A 81 -2.24 -20.44 3.34
C PRO A 81 -1.55 -20.62 1.99
N GLY A 82 -0.24 -20.90 1.99
CA GLY A 82 0.55 -21.00 0.77
C GLY A 82 1.19 -19.68 0.31
N ALA A 83 0.93 -18.58 1.03
CA ALA A 83 1.62 -17.33 0.78
C ALA A 83 3.13 -17.45 1.07
N GLU A 84 3.93 -16.84 0.20
CA GLU A 84 5.37 -16.72 0.33
C GLU A 84 5.76 -15.26 0.44
N LEU A 85 6.82 -14.99 1.20
CA LEU A 85 7.40 -13.66 1.31
C LEU A 85 8.59 -13.52 0.38
N ARG A 86 8.54 -12.54 -0.52
CA ARG A 86 9.60 -12.29 -1.51
C ARG A 86 10.13 -10.87 -1.43
N SER A 87 11.42 -10.71 -1.70
CA SER A 87 12.02 -9.37 -1.79
C SER A 87 11.51 -8.63 -3.03
N LEU A 88 11.43 -7.30 -2.99
CA LEU A 88 11.19 -6.50 -4.20
C LEU A 88 12.19 -6.84 -5.32
N ARG A 89 13.46 -7.10 -4.95
CA ARG A 89 14.52 -7.41 -5.92
C ARG A 89 14.23 -8.66 -6.75
N SER A 90 13.55 -9.66 -6.20
CA SER A 90 13.24 -10.88 -6.97
C SER A 90 12.21 -10.65 -8.07
N MET A 91 11.44 -9.56 -8.03
CA MET A 91 10.49 -9.19 -9.08
C MET A 91 11.14 -8.49 -10.29
N LEU A 92 12.41 -8.07 -10.18
CA LEU A 92 13.08 -7.25 -11.21
C LEU A 92 13.07 -7.89 -12.60
N LEU A 93 13.11 -9.22 -12.69
CA LEU A 93 13.22 -9.95 -13.95
C LEU A 93 11.93 -10.67 -14.37
N SER A 94 10.99 -10.87 -13.45
CA SER A 94 9.75 -11.63 -13.70
C SER A 94 8.55 -10.75 -14.02
N GLU A 95 8.61 -9.46 -13.68
CA GLU A 95 7.45 -8.57 -13.71
C GLU A 95 7.52 -7.50 -14.80
N SER A 96 6.35 -6.97 -15.13
CA SER A 96 6.26 -5.76 -15.95
C SER A 96 6.98 -4.60 -15.26
N ARG A 97 7.59 -3.72 -16.08
CA ARG A 97 8.26 -2.50 -15.59
C ARG A 97 7.33 -1.65 -14.72
N GLU A 98 6.09 -1.49 -15.13
CA GLU A 98 5.10 -0.68 -14.40
C GLU A 98 4.82 -1.26 -13.01
N LEU A 99 4.58 -2.57 -12.91
CA LEU A 99 4.37 -3.22 -11.61
C LEU A 99 5.60 -3.10 -10.71
N PHE A 100 6.80 -3.34 -11.26
CA PHE A 100 8.04 -3.22 -10.51
C PHE A 100 8.25 -1.80 -9.97
N MET A 101 7.98 -0.77 -10.79
CA MET A 101 8.06 0.63 -10.37
C MET A 101 7.02 0.96 -9.28
N GLY A 102 5.77 0.51 -9.45
CA GLY A 102 4.70 0.69 -8.46
C GLY A 102 5.02 0.02 -7.12
N ALA A 103 5.51 -1.23 -7.16
CA ALA A 103 5.99 -1.96 -6.00
C ALA A 103 7.18 -1.27 -5.32
N GLY A 104 8.09 -0.68 -6.09
CA GLY A 104 9.20 0.12 -5.58
C GLY A 104 8.75 1.38 -4.85
N VAL A 105 7.77 2.10 -5.39
CA VAL A 105 7.15 3.25 -4.71
C VAL A 105 6.46 2.80 -3.43
N ALA A 106 5.64 1.75 -3.48
CA ALA A 106 4.98 1.19 -2.31
C ALA A 106 6.00 0.81 -1.21
N LYS A 107 7.10 0.17 -1.58
CA LYS A 107 8.16 -0.21 -0.65
C LYS A 107 8.78 0.99 0.07
N GLN A 108 9.07 2.08 -0.66
CA GLN A 108 9.59 3.32 -0.05
C GLN A 108 8.57 3.95 0.90
N LEU A 109 7.28 3.88 0.57
CA LEU A 109 6.22 4.42 1.41
C LEU A 109 6.02 3.62 2.68
N GLU A 110 6.11 2.29 2.63
CA GLU A 110 6.14 1.46 3.83
C GLU A 110 7.23 1.91 4.82
N GLU A 111 8.44 2.12 4.32
CA GLU A 111 9.58 2.55 5.12
C GLU A 111 9.34 3.92 5.73
N TRP A 112 8.83 4.86 4.94
CA TRP A 112 8.47 6.20 5.41
C TRP A 112 7.36 6.15 6.47
N LEU A 113 6.28 5.39 6.26
CA LEU A 113 5.19 5.21 7.21
C LEU A 113 5.69 4.64 8.54
N ARG A 114 6.53 3.61 8.48
CA ARG A 114 7.13 3.00 9.67
C ARG A 114 8.05 3.98 10.40
N GLY A 115 8.87 4.73 9.66
CA GLY A 115 9.78 5.74 10.22
C GLY A 115 9.08 6.94 10.86
N HIS A 116 7.87 7.26 10.42
CA HIS A 116 7.11 8.43 10.85
C HIS A 116 5.85 8.10 11.64
N LYS A 117 5.71 6.85 12.13
CA LYS A 117 4.60 6.44 13.03
C LYS A 117 4.48 7.32 14.28
N TYR A 118 5.61 7.88 14.73
CA TYR A 118 5.68 8.85 15.82
C TYR A 118 6.44 10.10 15.36
N CYS A 119 6.08 11.25 15.92
CA CYS A 119 6.71 12.54 15.63
C CYS A 119 8.12 12.61 16.20
N GLY A 120 9.11 12.85 15.34
CA GLY A 120 10.50 13.04 15.76
C GLY A 120 10.74 14.28 16.65
N SER A 121 9.79 15.21 16.74
CA SER A 121 9.92 16.42 17.58
C SER A 121 9.31 16.26 18.98
N CYS A 122 8.18 15.58 19.13
CA CYS A 122 7.47 15.50 20.42
C CYS A 122 7.14 14.06 20.88
N GLY A 123 7.44 13.04 20.06
CA GLY A 123 7.14 11.64 20.35
C GLY A 123 5.67 11.24 20.21
N GLY A 124 4.76 12.17 19.94
CA GLY A 124 3.33 11.88 19.75
C GLY A 124 3.07 11.03 18.50
N SER A 125 1.97 10.26 18.50
CA SER A 125 1.55 9.51 17.32
C SER A 125 1.18 10.43 16.15
N THR A 126 1.47 9.97 14.94
CA THR A 126 1.04 10.63 13.71
C THR A 126 -0.17 9.90 13.12
N ILE A 127 -0.95 10.61 12.31
CA ILE A 127 -2.08 10.06 11.56
C ILE A 127 -2.00 10.46 10.09
N PRO A 128 -2.58 9.69 9.17
CA PRO A 128 -2.71 10.09 7.77
C PRO A 128 -3.37 11.45 7.56
N HIS A 129 -2.81 12.26 6.66
CA HIS A 129 -3.47 13.47 6.18
C HIS A 129 -4.69 13.10 5.32
N THR A 130 -5.73 13.95 5.36
CA THR A 130 -7.03 13.64 4.72
C THR A 130 -6.99 13.61 3.20
N SER A 131 -6.06 14.35 2.59
CA SER A 131 -6.02 14.54 1.12
C SER A 131 -4.63 14.41 0.52
N GLU A 132 -3.58 14.32 1.34
CA GLU A 132 -2.20 14.33 0.86
C GLU A 132 -1.50 13.05 1.29
N ARG A 133 -0.41 12.74 0.60
CA ARG A 133 0.54 11.72 1.03
C ARG A 133 1.43 12.28 2.15
N ALA A 134 0.82 12.57 3.28
CA ALA A 134 1.51 13.14 4.44
C ALA A 134 1.01 12.48 5.73
N LEU A 135 1.85 12.48 6.75
CA LEU A 135 1.44 12.15 8.12
C LEU A 135 1.44 13.43 8.96
N VAL A 136 0.41 13.61 9.79
CA VAL A 136 0.27 14.76 10.68
C VAL A 136 0.40 14.32 12.13
N CYS A 137 1.24 15.02 12.89
CA CYS A 137 1.32 14.85 14.33
C CYS A 137 0.18 15.58 15.03
N LEU A 138 -0.65 14.86 15.81
CA LEU A 138 -1.79 15.47 16.51
C LEU A 138 -1.38 16.52 17.56
N PRO A 139 -0.36 16.29 18.42
CA PRO A 139 0.03 17.30 19.42
C PRO A 139 0.68 18.58 18.89
N CYS A 140 1.39 18.53 17.75
CA CYS A 140 2.22 19.65 17.30
C CYS A 140 1.99 20.07 15.85
N GLU A 141 1.04 19.44 15.15
CA GLU A 141 0.60 19.80 13.79
C GLU A 141 1.73 19.79 12.74
N ARG A 142 2.81 19.05 13.00
CA ARG A 142 3.89 18.86 12.02
C ARG A 142 3.46 17.85 10.95
N HIS A 143 3.79 18.17 9.71
CA HIS A 143 3.59 17.30 8.55
C HIS A 143 4.91 16.61 8.19
N TYR A 144 4.80 15.36 7.75
CA TYR A 144 5.88 14.52 7.25
C TYR A 144 5.53 13.98 5.87
#